data_AF-A0A6C0K1V8-F1
#
_entry.id   AF-A0A6C0K1V8-F1
#
_cell.length_a   1.000
_cell.length_b   1.000
_cell.length_c   1.000
_cell.angle_alpha   90.00
_cell.angle_beta   90.00
_cell.angle_gamma   90.00
#
_symmetry.space_group_name_H-M   'P 1'
#
loop_
_entity.id
_entity.type
_entity.pdbx_description
1 polymer ?
#
loop_
_entity_poly.entity_id
_entity_poly.type
_entity_poly.pdbx_seq_one_letter_code
_entity_poly.pdbx_strand_id
1 'polypeptide(L)'
;MADDTIHKLAGHTKAVFAFGRMQPPTEGHAYLIRSVIEAAGEDGDPYIFPTSTVTDAGKASKRRTVRSGAGKAAVPAGGAGAGAPSPTKSANARELAELYNNPLTIDQKVHWLKKMFPEGVRIINTTTQDCKTIFKAIGHLLEAGYKDITVIVGLDRKADFEEMFANAKLAADLVARTATLGIRVLPRPEAAISGTKVRTMAARGKISEFTRWVKTGAMTNADAKELMNQVREAMGLEPIEKSLEGGFRRSVRKNRHRK
;
A
#
# COMPACT_ATOMS: atom_id res chain seq x y z
N MET A 1 -5.77 -21.93 2.04
CA MET A 1 -5.16 -20.62 2.36
C MET A 1 -4.05 -20.39 1.35
N ALA A 2 -3.94 -19.21 0.73
CA ALA A 2 -2.85 -18.95 -0.19
C ALA A 2 -1.51 -18.98 0.56
N ASP A 3 -0.55 -19.71 0.03
CA ASP A 3 0.78 -19.93 0.60
C ASP A 3 1.48 -18.59 0.90
N ASP A 4 1.82 -18.38 2.17
CA ASP A 4 2.55 -17.21 2.67
C ASP A 4 3.92 -17.59 3.25
N THR A 5 4.41 -18.79 2.93
CA THR A 5 5.71 -19.30 3.37
C THR A 5 6.84 -18.88 2.43
N ILE A 6 8.02 -18.69 3.02
CA ILE A 6 9.25 -18.42 2.31
C ILE A 6 9.94 -19.76 2.06
N HIS A 7 9.96 -20.20 0.80
CA HIS A 7 10.56 -21.48 0.42
C HIS A 7 10.99 -21.44 -1.04
N LYS A 8 12.03 -22.20 -1.39
CA LYS A 8 12.54 -22.24 -2.75
C LYS A 8 11.86 -23.34 -3.56
N LEU A 9 11.38 -23.00 -4.76
CA LEU A 9 10.88 -24.01 -5.69
C LEU A 9 12.03 -24.85 -6.25
N ALA A 10 11.73 -26.10 -6.63
CA ALA A 10 12.75 -27.02 -7.14
C ALA A 10 13.38 -26.47 -8.43
N GLY A 11 14.71 -26.52 -8.52
CA GLY A 11 15.46 -25.96 -9.64
C GLY A 11 15.66 -24.44 -9.60
N HIS A 12 14.86 -23.70 -8.83
CA HIS A 12 15.01 -22.25 -8.72
C HIS A 12 16.23 -21.92 -7.85
N THR A 13 16.91 -20.82 -8.19
CA THR A 13 18.10 -20.33 -7.45
C THR A 13 18.02 -18.85 -7.09
N LYS A 14 17.05 -18.16 -7.70
CA LYS A 14 16.88 -16.71 -7.65
C LYS A 14 15.61 -16.34 -6.90
N ALA A 15 15.70 -15.35 -6.02
CA ALA A 15 14.54 -14.69 -5.42
C ALA A 15 14.51 -13.23 -5.85
N VAL A 16 13.36 -12.77 -6.34
CA VAL A 16 13.14 -11.36 -6.64
C VAL A 16 12.03 -10.85 -5.77
N PHE A 17 12.23 -9.71 -5.11
CA PHE A 17 11.24 -9.22 -4.17
C PHE A 17 11.08 -7.72 -4.13
N ALA A 18 9.94 -7.25 -3.61
CA ALA A 18 9.75 -5.88 -3.19
C ALA A 18 9.36 -5.80 -1.70
N PHE A 19 9.81 -4.75 -1.02
CA PHE A 19 9.56 -4.50 0.40
C PHE A 19 8.95 -3.10 0.61
N GLY A 20 7.69 -3.02 1.07
CA GLY A 20 6.95 -1.76 1.01
C GLY A 20 5.77 -1.65 1.98
N ARG A 21 5.33 -0.42 2.23
CA ARG A 21 4.26 -0.14 3.21
C ARG A 21 2.90 -0.62 2.75
N MET A 22 2.58 -0.43 1.47
CA MET A 22 1.31 -0.78 0.82
C MET A 22 0.07 -0.17 1.53
N GLN A 23 0.05 1.16 1.72
CA GLN A 23 -0.91 1.88 2.59
C GLN A 23 -1.75 2.97 1.87
N PRO A 24 -2.83 2.62 1.16
CA PRO A 24 -3.24 1.27 0.75
C PRO A 24 -2.45 0.77 -0.48
N PRO A 25 -2.60 -0.51 -0.89
CA PRO A 25 -2.14 -0.96 -2.20
C PRO A 25 -2.85 -0.19 -3.34
N THR A 26 -2.14 0.09 -4.43
CA THR A 26 -2.60 0.93 -5.56
C THR A 26 -2.06 0.39 -6.87
N GLU A 27 -2.52 0.93 -8.00
CA GLU A 27 -2.00 0.61 -9.33
C GLU A 27 -0.49 0.86 -9.48
N GLY A 28 0.06 1.85 -8.76
CA GLY A 28 1.52 2.06 -8.72
C GLY A 28 2.27 0.90 -8.05
N HIS A 29 1.69 0.31 -7.01
CA HIS A 29 2.23 -0.92 -6.41
C HIS A 29 2.02 -2.12 -7.33
N ALA A 30 0.91 -2.18 -8.07
CA ALA A 30 0.68 -3.22 -9.05
C ALA A 30 1.75 -3.24 -10.15
N TYR A 31 2.20 -2.06 -10.60
CA TYR A 31 3.34 -1.93 -11.51
C TYR A 31 4.63 -2.52 -10.90
N LEU A 32 4.95 -2.15 -9.67
CA LEU A 32 6.12 -2.70 -8.95
C LEU A 32 6.07 -4.22 -8.83
N ILE A 33 4.90 -4.78 -8.49
CA ILE A 33 4.69 -6.22 -8.34
C ILE A 33 4.87 -6.92 -9.69
N ARG A 34 4.31 -6.39 -10.78
CA ARG A 34 4.51 -6.94 -12.13
C ARG A 34 5.98 -6.96 -12.52
N SER A 35 6.74 -5.92 -12.19
CA SER A 35 8.19 -5.92 -12.43
C SER A 35 8.95 -6.93 -11.58
N VAL A 36 8.49 -7.25 -10.36
CA VAL A 36 9.05 -8.33 -9.55
C VAL A 36 8.84 -9.69 -10.23
N ILE A 37 7.62 -9.95 -10.71
CA ILE A 37 7.28 -11.17 -11.45
C ILE A 37 8.12 -11.29 -12.72
N GLU A 38 8.16 -10.22 -13.52
CA GLU A 38 8.92 -10.17 -14.77
C GLU A 38 10.42 -10.40 -14.53
N ALA A 39 10.99 -9.75 -13.52
CA ALA A 39 12.41 -9.90 -13.21
C ALA A 39 12.76 -11.25 -12.58
N ALA A 40 11.80 -11.93 -11.93
CA ALA A 40 11.99 -13.30 -11.46
C ALA A 40 12.16 -14.24 -12.66
N GLY A 41 11.31 -14.09 -13.68
CA GLY A 41 11.31 -14.98 -14.85
C GLY A 41 10.87 -16.40 -14.49
N GLU A 42 11.19 -17.36 -15.33
CA GLU A 42 10.82 -18.77 -15.11
C GLU A 42 11.69 -19.46 -14.04
N ASP A 43 12.93 -19.01 -13.86
CA ASP A 43 13.92 -19.64 -12.95
C ASP A 43 13.99 -18.99 -11.56
N GLY A 44 13.08 -18.05 -11.29
CA GLY A 44 13.10 -17.21 -10.09
C GLY A 44 11.77 -17.22 -9.34
N ASP A 45 11.87 -16.98 -8.04
CA ASP A 45 10.71 -16.90 -7.16
C ASP A 45 10.38 -15.44 -6.80
N PRO A 46 9.20 -14.94 -7.22
CA PRO A 46 8.75 -13.58 -6.92
C PRO A 46 8.06 -13.48 -5.54
N TYR A 47 8.46 -12.47 -4.75
CA TYR A 47 7.93 -12.21 -3.41
C TYR A 47 7.55 -10.76 -3.15
N ILE A 48 6.52 -10.53 -2.36
CA ILE A 48 6.15 -9.20 -1.84
C ILE A 48 6.07 -9.25 -0.33
N PHE A 49 6.83 -8.36 0.31
CA PHE A 49 6.91 -8.21 1.76
C PHE A 49 6.27 -6.89 2.20
N PRO A 50 4.93 -6.85 2.43
CA PRO A 50 4.29 -5.70 3.07
C PRO A 50 4.78 -5.50 4.50
N THR A 51 5.16 -4.28 4.86
CA THR A 51 5.59 -3.98 6.24
C THR A 51 4.44 -4.10 7.24
N SER A 52 4.71 -4.38 8.52
CA SER A 52 3.67 -4.48 9.55
C SER A 52 3.29 -3.14 10.19
N THR A 53 3.84 -2.02 9.72
CA THR A 53 3.60 -0.70 10.33
C THR A 53 2.15 -0.26 10.17
N VAL A 54 1.51 0.10 11.30
CA VAL A 54 0.15 0.66 11.39
C VAL A 54 0.21 1.96 12.20
N THR A 55 -0.57 2.96 11.81
CA THR A 55 -0.71 4.20 12.59
C THR A 55 -1.54 3.91 13.83
N ASP A 56 -0.96 4.16 14.99
CA ASP A 56 -1.67 4.14 16.27
C ASP A 56 -2.66 5.32 16.33
N ALA A 57 -3.96 5.02 16.40
CA ALA A 57 -5.04 6.00 16.46
C ALA A 57 -4.95 6.92 17.70
N GLY A 58 -4.41 6.43 18.82
CA GLY A 58 -4.17 7.23 20.03
C GLY A 58 -3.06 8.26 19.83
N LYS A 59 -1.97 7.89 19.12
CA LYS A 59 -0.88 8.82 18.76
C LYS A 59 -1.30 9.83 17.70
N ALA A 60 -2.15 9.40 16.75
CA ALA A 60 -2.75 10.28 15.76
C ALA A 60 -3.61 11.37 16.42
N SER A 61 -4.51 10.98 17.34
CA SER A 61 -5.36 11.92 18.08
C SER A 61 -4.54 12.96 18.86
N LYS A 62 -3.49 12.53 19.59
CA LYS A 62 -2.57 13.45 20.30
C LYS A 62 -1.88 14.45 19.37
N ARG A 63 -1.36 14.00 18.22
CA ARG A 63 -0.73 14.88 17.21
C ARG A 63 -1.71 15.90 16.61
N ARG A 64 -2.98 15.52 16.47
CA ARG A 64 -4.07 16.43 16.04
C ARG A 64 -4.31 17.51 17.10
N THR A 65 -4.43 17.12 18.36
CA THR A 65 -4.65 18.07 19.48
C THR A 65 -3.50 19.06 19.64
N VAL A 66 -2.25 18.60 19.49
CA VAL A 66 -1.07 19.48 19.54
C VAL A 66 -1.06 20.51 18.40
N ARG A 67 -1.42 20.11 17.18
CA ARG A 67 -1.53 21.03 16.03
C ARG A 67 -2.66 22.04 16.17
N SER A 68 -3.80 21.67 16.76
CA SER A 68 -4.91 22.59 17.02
C SER A 68 -4.68 23.50 18.24
N GLY A 69 -3.71 23.18 19.10
CA GLY A 69 -3.39 23.93 20.32
C GLY A 69 -2.58 25.21 20.09
N ALA A 70 -2.02 25.42 18.90
CA ALA A 70 -1.37 26.68 18.51
C ALA A 70 -2.42 27.65 17.94
N GLY A 71 -3.26 28.18 18.82
CA GLY A 71 -4.16 29.29 18.52
C GLY A 71 -5.64 28.94 18.45
N LYS A 72 -6.32 28.96 19.60
CA LYS A 72 -7.36 29.97 19.92
C LYS A 72 -8.05 29.64 21.24
N ALA A 73 -8.41 30.73 21.92
CA ALA A 73 -9.13 30.81 23.17
C ALA A 73 -10.50 30.10 23.16
N ALA A 74 -10.97 29.83 24.37
CA ALA A 74 -12.18 29.13 24.78
C ALA A 74 -13.46 29.50 24.02
N VAL A 75 -14.35 28.52 23.88
CA VAL A 75 -15.81 28.72 23.72
C VAL A 75 -16.53 27.72 24.65
N PRO A 76 -17.55 28.15 25.41
CA PRO A 76 -18.12 27.37 26.51
C PRO A 76 -19.19 26.36 26.06
N ALA A 77 -19.52 25.46 26.99
CA ALA A 77 -20.52 24.42 26.86
C ALA A 77 -21.96 24.95 26.76
N GLY A 78 -22.78 24.34 25.91
CA GLY A 78 -24.25 24.46 25.94
C GLY A 78 -24.96 23.95 24.69
N GLY A 79 -25.97 23.09 24.88
CA GLY A 79 -27.10 22.94 23.96
C GLY A 79 -27.21 21.61 23.18
N ALA A 80 -28.23 20.82 23.52
CA ALA A 80 -28.66 19.62 22.80
C ALA A 80 -29.42 19.97 21.49
N GLY A 81 -29.23 19.14 20.46
CA GLY A 81 -30.14 19.00 19.30
C GLY A 81 -29.77 19.79 18.04
N ALA A 82 -29.14 19.13 17.05
CA ALA A 82 -29.29 19.38 15.60
C ALA A 82 -28.25 18.57 14.78
N GLY A 83 -28.72 17.83 13.76
CA GLY A 83 -28.01 17.53 12.51
C GLY A 83 -26.64 16.84 12.57
N ALA A 84 -26.56 15.61 12.04
CA ALA A 84 -25.30 14.93 11.74
C ALA A 84 -24.33 15.85 10.94
N PRO A 85 -23.06 16.01 11.35
CA PRO A 85 -22.14 16.88 10.64
C PRO A 85 -21.73 16.29 9.29
N SER A 86 -22.08 17.05 8.24
CA SER A 86 -21.66 16.98 6.84
C SER A 86 -20.17 16.64 6.63
N PRO A 87 -19.77 15.93 5.54
CA PRO A 87 -18.43 15.40 5.35
C PRO A 87 -17.40 16.54 5.36
N THR A 88 -16.57 16.52 6.40
CA THR A 88 -15.37 17.30 6.66
C THR A 88 -14.92 18.25 5.52
N LYS A 89 -15.07 19.57 5.74
CA LYS A 89 -14.59 20.64 4.84
C LYS A 89 -13.16 20.38 4.35
N SER A 90 -12.95 20.51 3.04
CA SER A 90 -11.79 20.09 2.22
C SER A 90 -10.35 20.29 2.73
N ALA A 91 -10.10 21.19 3.69
CA ALA A 91 -8.77 21.48 4.24
C ALA A 91 -8.25 20.40 5.22
N ASN A 92 -9.13 19.72 5.95
CA ASN A 92 -8.73 18.73 6.97
C ASN A 92 -8.45 17.32 6.42
N ALA A 93 -8.91 16.99 5.21
CA ALA A 93 -8.82 15.63 4.68
C ALA A 93 -7.38 15.19 4.34
N ARG A 94 -6.55 16.13 3.85
CA ARG A 94 -5.14 15.84 3.57
C ARG A 94 -4.35 15.68 4.85
N GLU A 95 -4.54 16.58 5.82
CA GLU A 95 -3.91 16.50 7.13
C GLU A 95 -4.26 15.19 7.83
N LEU A 96 -5.53 14.78 7.77
CA LEU A 96 -5.98 13.50 8.28
C LEU A 96 -5.28 12.33 7.56
N ALA A 97 -5.16 12.38 6.22
CA ALA A 97 -4.45 11.36 5.44
C ALA A 97 -2.93 11.30 5.72
N GLU A 98 -2.32 12.40 6.14
CA GLU A 98 -0.92 12.46 6.56
C GLU A 98 -0.74 11.94 8.00
N LEU A 99 -1.69 12.23 8.88
CA LEU A 99 -1.73 11.74 10.24
C LEU A 99 -1.91 10.22 10.29
N TYR A 100 -2.86 9.72 9.51
CA TYR A 100 -3.17 8.31 9.33
C TYR A 100 -2.48 7.76 8.08
N ASN A 101 -1.15 7.84 8.09
CA ASN A 101 -0.33 7.44 6.95
C ASN A 101 -0.18 5.92 6.78
N ASN A 102 -0.53 5.12 7.78
CA ASN A 102 -0.53 3.66 7.76
C ASN A 102 -1.87 3.09 8.29
N PRO A 103 -2.99 3.31 7.58
CA PRO A 103 -4.32 2.97 8.10
C PRO A 103 -4.63 1.47 8.12
N LEU A 104 -3.97 0.65 7.30
CA LEU A 104 -4.29 -0.79 7.19
C LEU A 104 -3.36 -1.66 8.03
N THR A 105 -3.91 -2.72 8.62
CA THR A 105 -3.14 -3.79 9.26
C THR A 105 -2.38 -4.63 8.23
N ILE A 106 -1.45 -5.46 8.69
CA ILE A 106 -0.75 -6.37 7.79
C ILE A 106 -1.70 -7.38 7.13
N ASP A 107 -2.66 -7.91 7.88
CA ASP A 107 -3.60 -8.90 7.36
C ASP A 107 -4.52 -8.30 6.29
N GLN A 108 -4.99 -7.06 6.49
CA GLN A 108 -5.72 -6.31 5.48
C GLN A 108 -4.89 -6.13 4.20
N LYS A 109 -3.61 -5.75 4.34
CA LYS A 109 -2.73 -5.58 3.17
C LYS A 109 -2.48 -6.90 2.44
N VAL A 110 -2.20 -7.97 3.16
CA VAL A 110 -2.00 -9.30 2.58
C VAL A 110 -3.28 -9.76 1.87
N HIS A 111 -4.45 -9.56 2.48
CA HIS A 111 -5.74 -9.85 1.87
C HIS A 111 -5.92 -9.13 0.53
N TRP A 112 -5.76 -7.80 0.50
CA TRP A 112 -5.94 -7.03 -0.73
C TRP A 112 -4.89 -7.34 -1.79
N LEU A 113 -3.62 -7.53 -1.41
CA LEU A 113 -2.56 -7.90 -2.34
C LEU A 113 -2.82 -9.27 -2.97
N LYS A 114 -3.28 -10.27 -2.20
CA LYS A 114 -3.66 -11.59 -2.72
C LYS A 114 -4.87 -11.51 -3.67
N LYS A 115 -5.78 -10.54 -3.47
CA LYS A 115 -6.91 -10.32 -4.39
C LYS A 115 -6.49 -9.60 -5.68
N MET A 116 -5.52 -8.70 -5.59
CA MET A 116 -4.92 -8.03 -6.75
C MET A 116 -4.03 -8.98 -7.57
N PHE A 117 -3.34 -9.90 -6.90
CA PHE A 117 -2.39 -10.85 -7.48
C PHE A 117 -2.64 -12.24 -6.88
N PRO A 118 -3.65 -12.97 -7.38
CA PRO A 118 -3.97 -14.30 -6.86
C PRO A 118 -2.90 -15.34 -7.19
N GLU A 119 -2.14 -15.13 -8.27
CA GLU A 119 -1.13 -16.04 -8.80
C GLU A 119 0.11 -15.26 -9.25
N GLY A 120 1.19 -16.00 -9.51
CA GLY A 120 2.43 -15.47 -10.07
C GLY A 120 3.33 -14.73 -9.07
N VAL A 121 2.91 -14.54 -7.83
CA VAL A 121 3.73 -13.91 -6.77
C VAL A 121 3.31 -14.36 -5.39
N ARG A 122 4.27 -14.56 -4.48
CA ARG A 122 3.98 -14.87 -3.07
C ARG A 122 3.92 -13.61 -2.23
N ILE A 123 2.78 -13.42 -1.57
CA ILE A 123 2.53 -12.29 -0.67
C ILE A 123 2.77 -12.75 0.77
N ILE A 124 3.84 -12.24 1.37
CA ILE A 124 4.35 -12.71 2.66
C ILE A 124 3.83 -11.84 3.80
N ASN A 125 3.21 -12.45 4.81
CA ASN A 125 2.89 -11.74 6.04
C ASN A 125 4.15 -11.60 6.91
N THR A 126 4.76 -10.42 6.88
CA THR A 126 6.02 -10.13 7.60
C THR A 126 5.94 -10.25 9.12
N THR A 127 4.73 -10.35 9.70
CA THR A 127 4.57 -10.60 11.13
C THR A 127 4.57 -12.09 11.44
N THR A 128 3.81 -12.90 10.70
CA THR A 128 3.73 -14.35 10.94
C THR A 128 5.02 -15.06 10.54
N GLN A 129 5.72 -14.57 9.51
CA GLN A 129 7.01 -15.11 9.07
C GLN A 129 8.23 -14.46 9.75
N ASP A 130 8.04 -13.68 10.83
CA ASP A 130 9.08 -12.91 11.53
C ASP A 130 10.12 -12.22 10.61
N CYS A 131 9.63 -11.51 9.58
CA CYS A 131 10.48 -10.81 8.60
C CYS A 131 10.14 -9.32 8.49
N LYS A 132 9.93 -8.68 9.65
CA LYS A 132 9.51 -7.26 9.77
C LYS A 132 10.50 -6.23 9.23
N THR A 133 11.74 -6.62 8.97
CA THR A 133 12.76 -5.77 8.34
C THR A 133 13.21 -6.40 7.03
N ILE A 134 13.69 -5.56 6.10
CA ILE A 134 14.21 -6.07 4.82
C ILE A 134 15.37 -7.06 5.03
N PHE A 135 16.22 -6.83 6.03
CA PHE A 135 17.35 -7.71 6.32
C PHE A 135 16.91 -9.07 6.86
N LYS A 136 15.87 -9.11 7.71
CA LYS A 136 15.27 -10.39 8.09
C LYS A 136 14.67 -11.10 6.88
N ALA A 137 13.96 -10.39 6.01
CA ALA A 137 13.42 -10.98 4.79
C ALA A 137 14.53 -11.58 3.89
N ILE A 138 15.64 -10.87 3.70
CA ILE A 138 16.82 -11.39 2.99
C ILE A 138 17.41 -12.61 3.73
N GLY A 139 17.51 -12.55 5.05
CA GLY A 139 17.97 -13.67 5.89
C GLY A 139 17.15 -14.94 5.67
N HIS A 140 15.83 -14.83 5.71
CA HIS A 140 14.91 -15.95 5.44
C HIS A 140 15.04 -16.49 4.01
N LEU A 141 15.24 -15.63 3.02
CA LEU A 141 15.51 -16.06 1.64
C LEU A 141 16.84 -16.83 1.55
N LEU A 142 17.88 -16.39 2.25
CA LEU A 142 19.15 -17.10 2.30
C LEU A 142 19.02 -18.46 3.00
N GLU A 143 18.26 -18.53 4.08
CA GLU A 143 17.95 -19.77 4.80
C GLU A 143 17.13 -20.74 3.96
N ALA A 144 16.24 -20.24 3.10
CA ALA A 144 15.55 -21.03 2.08
C ALA A 144 16.47 -21.50 0.94
N GLY A 145 17.73 -21.05 0.90
CA GLY A 145 18.76 -21.51 -0.02
C GLY A 145 18.81 -20.75 -1.35
N TYR A 146 18.25 -19.54 -1.42
CA TYR A 146 18.49 -18.64 -2.56
C TYR A 146 19.92 -18.12 -2.54
N LYS A 147 20.53 -17.99 -3.72
CA LYS A 147 21.91 -17.49 -3.87
C LYS A 147 21.97 -16.19 -4.67
N ASP A 148 21.01 -15.99 -5.56
CA ASP A 148 20.78 -14.74 -6.28
C ASP A 148 19.53 -14.06 -5.70
N ILE A 149 19.71 -12.92 -5.04
CA ILE A 149 18.62 -12.17 -4.44
C ILE A 149 18.61 -10.77 -5.06
N THR A 150 17.49 -10.40 -5.66
CA THR A 150 17.29 -9.05 -6.19
C THR A 150 16.12 -8.37 -5.50
N VAL A 151 16.35 -7.19 -4.94
CA VAL A 151 15.27 -6.31 -4.48
C VAL A 151 14.92 -5.28 -5.53
N ILE A 152 13.63 -5.12 -5.79
CA ILE A 152 13.08 -4.07 -6.65
C ILE A 152 12.49 -2.96 -5.80
N VAL A 153 12.93 -1.73 -6.07
CA VAL A 153 12.60 -0.54 -5.29
C VAL A 153 12.02 0.53 -6.21
N GLY A 154 11.00 1.26 -5.75
CA GLY A 154 10.53 2.45 -6.43
C GLY A 154 11.52 3.62 -6.32
N LEU A 155 11.57 4.48 -7.33
CA LEU A 155 12.45 5.67 -7.34
C LEU A 155 12.31 6.54 -6.08
N ASP A 156 11.11 6.62 -5.51
CA ASP A 156 10.79 7.39 -4.31
C ASP A 156 11.54 6.91 -3.05
N ARG A 157 12.02 5.66 -3.04
CA ARG A 157 12.76 5.08 -1.91
C ARG A 157 14.20 4.71 -2.26
N LYS A 158 14.71 5.12 -3.43
CA LYS A 158 16.09 4.88 -3.84
C LYS A 158 17.09 5.31 -2.75
N ALA A 159 16.98 6.56 -2.28
CA ALA A 159 17.89 7.11 -1.29
C ALA A 159 17.83 6.36 0.05
N ASP A 160 16.61 6.05 0.56
CA ASP A 160 16.43 5.26 1.78
C ASP A 160 17.15 3.91 1.69
N PHE A 161 17.06 3.25 0.52
CA PHE A 161 17.67 1.94 0.31
C PHE A 161 19.19 2.07 0.16
N GLU A 162 19.68 3.04 -0.62
CA GLU A 162 21.13 3.29 -0.74
C GLU A 162 21.77 3.55 0.62
N GLU A 163 21.15 4.36 1.48
CA GLU A 163 21.61 4.61 2.84
C GLU A 163 21.56 3.33 3.70
N MET A 164 20.46 2.58 3.63
CA MET A 164 20.27 1.35 4.39
C MET A 164 21.33 0.29 4.07
N PHE A 165 21.75 0.19 2.80
CA PHE A 165 22.80 -0.73 2.34
C PHE A 165 24.21 -0.14 2.42
N ALA A 166 24.38 1.15 2.75
CA ALA A 166 25.69 1.75 2.97
C ALA A 166 26.37 1.29 4.28
N ASN A 167 25.65 0.57 5.16
CA ASN A 167 26.26 -0.02 6.35
C ASN A 167 27.22 -1.16 5.97
N ALA A 168 28.52 -0.86 5.96
CA ALA A 168 29.57 -1.77 5.48
C ALA A 168 29.59 -3.13 6.19
N LYS A 169 29.34 -3.19 7.51
CA LYS A 169 29.35 -4.45 8.27
C LYS A 169 28.18 -5.35 7.87
N LEU A 170 27.00 -4.75 7.75
CA LEU A 170 25.78 -5.47 7.39
C LEU A 170 25.80 -5.91 5.93
N ALA A 171 26.27 -5.03 5.04
CA ALA A 171 26.50 -5.37 3.64
C ALA A 171 27.52 -6.51 3.50
N ALA A 172 28.61 -6.49 4.26
CA ALA A 172 29.62 -7.56 4.22
C ALA A 172 29.05 -8.92 4.67
N ASP A 173 28.26 -8.98 5.75
CA ASP A 173 27.63 -10.23 6.22
C ASP A 173 26.65 -10.79 5.18
N LEU A 174 25.81 -9.93 4.60
CA LEU A 174 24.85 -10.35 3.57
C LEU A 174 25.58 -10.80 2.30
N VAL A 175 26.56 -10.03 1.83
CA VAL A 175 27.36 -10.38 0.65
C VAL A 175 28.14 -11.68 0.87
N ALA A 176 28.68 -11.93 2.06
CA ALA A 176 29.37 -13.19 2.36
C ALA A 176 28.43 -14.42 2.28
N ARG A 177 27.12 -14.21 2.51
CA ARG A 177 26.10 -15.27 2.47
C ARG A 177 25.40 -15.39 1.12
N THR A 178 25.46 -14.37 0.26
CA THR A 178 24.81 -14.33 -1.07
C THR A 178 25.83 -14.51 -2.19
N ALA A 179 25.50 -15.20 -3.29
CA ALA A 179 26.32 -15.09 -4.50
C ALA A 179 26.08 -13.74 -5.20
N THR A 180 24.85 -13.22 -5.14
CA THR A 180 24.49 -11.91 -5.70
C THR A 180 23.38 -11.27 -4.86
N LEU A 181 23.58 -10.00 -4.48
CA LEU A 181 22.57 -9.15 -3.87
C LEU A 181 22.38 -7.89 -4.73
N GLY A 182 21.35 -7.90 -5.57
CA GLY A 182 21.05 -6.82 -6.52
C GLY A 182 20.00 -5.85 -5.99
N ILE A 183 20.15 -4.56 -6.28
CA ILE A 183 19.12 -3.53 -6.09
C ILE A 183 18.73 -2.98 -7.46
N ARG A 184 17.48 -3.20 -7.87
CA ARG A 184 16.93 -2.64 -9.11
C ARG A 184 15.95 -1.52 -8.79
N VAL A 185 16.28 -0.30 -9.20
CA VAL A 185 15.40 0.86 -9.04
C VAL A 185 14.51 0.99 -10.27
N LEU A 186 13.20 1.09 -10.05
CA LEU A 186 12.23 1.36 -11.11
C LEU A 186 11.93 2.85 -11.21
N PRO A 187 11.82 3.40 -12.44
CA PRO A 187 11.28 4.73 -12.61
C PRO A 187 9.84 4.80 -12.11
N ARG A 188 9.40 6.00 -11.73
CA ARG A 188 8.00 6.23 -11.37
C ARG A 188 7.16 6.22 -12.65
N PRO A 189 6.18 5.31 -12.80
CA PRO A 189 5.32 5.36 -13.98
C PRO A 189 4.46 6.62 -13.95
N GLU A 190 4.14 7.20 -15.10
CA GLU A 190 3.32 8.43 -15.19
C GLU A 190 1.95 8.25 -14.53
N ALA A 191 1.39 7.05 -14.64
CA ALA A 191 0.14 6.66 -14.01
C ALA A 191 0.28 6.34 -12.50
N ALA A 192 1.42 6.55 -11.85
CA ALA A 192 1.52 6.35 -10.39
C ALA A 192 0.80 7.44 -9.60
N ILE A 193 0.03 7.05 -8.60
CA ILE A 193 -0.52 7.94 -7.57
C ILE A 193 0.15 7.70 -6.22
N SER A 194 0.37 8.77 -5.44
CA SER A 194 0.91 8.65 -4.08
C SER A 194 -0.14 8.13 -3.09
N GLY A 195 0.31 7.35 -2.10
CA GLY A 195 -0.58 6.82 -1.05
C GLY A 195 -1.34 7.92 -0.30
N THR A 196 -0.71 9.07 -0.03
CA THR A 196 -1.37 10.22 0.61
C THR A 196 -2.55 10.75 -0.21
N LYS A 197 -2.44 10.78 -1.54
CA LYS A 197 -3.53 11.26 -2.41
C LYS A 197 -4.70 10.27 -2.41
N VAL A 198 -4.43 8.97 -2.44
CA VAL A 198 -5.46 7.92 -2.33
C VAL A 198 -6.15 7.94 -0.97
N ARG A 199 -5.40 8.09 0.13
CA ARG A 199 -5.97 8.27 1.48
C ARG A 199 -6.81 9.55 1.60
N THR A 200 -6.41 10.63 0.91
CA THR A 200 -7.21 11.86 0.84
C THR A 200 -8.53 11.64 0.08
N MET A 201 -8.53 10.81 -0.98
CA MET A 201 -9.76 10.41 -1.67
C MET A 201 -10.68 9.60 -0.75
N ALA A 202 -10.11 8.68 0.04
CA ALA A 202 -10.83 7.92 1.06
C ALA A 202 -11.50 8.85 2.08
N ALA A 203 -10.74 9.78 2.67
CA ALA A 203 -11.26 10.76 3.63
C ALA A 203 -12.40 11.61 3.04
N ARG A 204 -12.26 12.03 1.78
CA ARG A 204 -13.26 12.85 1.07
C ARG A 204 -14.47 12.07 0.54
N GLY A 205 -14.53 10.74 0.70
CA GLY A 205 -15.64 9.94 0.18
C GLY A 205 -15.69 9.87 -1.36
N LYS A 206 -14.56 10.11 -2.05
CA LYS A 206 -14.46 10.09 -3.52
C LYS A 206 -14.31 8.67 -4.08
N ILE A 207 -15.36 7.84 -3.94
CA ILE A 207 -15.29 6.40 -4.28
C ILE A 207 -14.94 6.12 -5.75
N SER A 208 -15.45 6.88 -6.71
CA SER A 208 -15.14 6.68 -8.14
C SER A 208 -13.65 6.91 -8.43
N GLU A 209 -13.08 7.97 -7.86
CA GLU A 209 -11.65 8.28 -8.00
C GLU A 209 -10.80 7.25 -7.25
N PHE A 210 -11.19 6.89 -6.02
CA PHE A 210 -10.49 5.89 -5.22
C PHE A 210 -10.43 4.53 -5.94
N THR A 211 -11.57 4.08 -6.46
CA THR A 211 -11.71 2.80 -7.18
C THR A 211 -10.78 2.74 -8.39
N ARG A 212 -10.66 3.82 -9.17
CA ARG A 212 -9.75 3.88 -10.32
C ARG A 212 -8.30 3.56 -9.95
N TRP A 213 -7.88 3.87 -8.73
CA TRP A 213 -6.48 3.72 -8.30
C TRP A 213 -6.17 2.43 -7.55
N VAL A 214 -7.19 1.70 -7.10
CA VAL A 214 -7.01 0.47 -6.30
C VAL A 214 -7.64 -0.76 -6.95
N LYS A 215 -8.51 -0.58 -7.96
CA LYS A 215 -9.16 -1.71 -8.62
C LYS A 215 -8.24 -2.27 -9.71
N THR A 216 -7.52 -3.32 -9.36
CA THR A 216 -6.62 -4.06 -10.24
C THR A 216 -6.76 -5.56 -10.00
N GLY A 217 -6.37 -6.39 -10.96
CA GLY A 217 -6.53 -7.85 -10.87
C GLY A 217 -7.98 -8.29 -10.65
N ALA A 218 -8.21 -9.17 -9.66
CA ALA A 218 -9.54 -9.71 -9.35
C ALA A 218 -10.41 -8.78 -8.48
N MET A 219 -9.98 -7.54 -8.23
CA MET A 219 -10.74 -6.56 -7.44
C MET A 219 -12.04 -6.13 -8.16
N THR A 220 -13.16 -6.19 -7.44
CA THR A 220 -14.45 -5.64 -7.86
C THR A 220 -14.64 -4.19 -7.38
N ASN A 221 -15.73 -3.54 -7.81
CA ASN A 221 -16.09 -2.22 -7.25
C ASN A 221 -16.49 -2.33 -5.77
N ALA A 222 -17.07 -3.47 -5.35
CA ALA A 222 -17.41 -3.73 -3.96
C ALA A 222 -16.15 -3.86 -3.11
N ASP A 223 -15.13 -4.56 -3.61
CA ASP A 223 -13.83 -4.68 -2.94
C ASP A 223 -13.14 -3.32 -2.78
N ALA A 224 -13.16 -2.48 -3.82
CA ALA A 224 -12.60 -1.14 -3.74
C ALA A 224 -13.33 -0.27 -2.70
N LYS A 225 -14.65 -0.42 -2.58
CA LYS A 225 -15.46 0.25 -1.55
C LYS A 225 -15.11 -0.26 -0.16
N GLU A 226 -14.95 -1.56 0.02
CA GLU A 226 -14.56 -2.16 1.30
C GLU A 226 -13.18 -1.69 1.73
N LEU A 227 -12.19 -1.75 0.84
CA LEU A 227 -10.85 -1.20 1.07
C LEU A 227 -10.90 0.29 1.45
N MET A 228 -11.74 1.08 0.78
CA MET A 228 -11.93 2.49 1.13
C MET A 228 -12.51 2.65 2.54
N ASN A 229 -13.49 1.82 2.91
CA ASN A 229 -14.11 1.84 4.22
C ASN A 229 -13.14 1.44 5.33
N GLN A 230 -12.27 0.45 5.12
CA GLN A 230 -11.20 0.11 6.07
C GLN A 230 -10.24 1.30 6.28
N VAL A 231 -9.88 2.02 5.21
CA VAL A 231 -9.06 3.23 5.32
C VAL A 231 -9.79 4.34 6.09
N ARG A 232 -11.10 4.51 5.87
CA ARG A 232 -11.93 5.52 6.54
C ARG A 232 -12.12 5.22 8.01
N GLU A 233 -12.41 3.97 8.34
CA GLU A 233 -12.56 3.47 9.71
C GLU A 233 -11.29 3.75 10.53
N ALA A 234 -10.12 3.43 9.97
CA ALA A 234 -8.84 3.72 10.62
C ALA A 234 -8.60 5.22 10.86
N MET A 235 -9.25 6.11 10.09
CA MET A 235 -9.23 7.56 10.27
C MET A 235 -10.32 8.08 11.23
N GLY A 236 -11.17 7.20 11.77
CA GLY A 236 -12.34 7.56 12.57
C GLY A 236 -13.46 8.22 11.75
N LEU A 237 -13.61 7.82 10.48
CA LEU A 237 -14.65 8.31 9.58
C LEU A 237 -15.69 7.23 9.31
N GLU A 238 -16.95 7.64 9.22
CA GLU A 238 -18.07 6.74 8.88
C GLU A 238 -17.85 6.02 7.53
N PRO A 239 -18.25 4.75 7.40
CA PRO A 239 -18.26 4.06 6.13
C PRO A 239 -19.08 4.80 5.07
N ILE A 240 -18.70 4.69 3.81
CA ILE A 240 -19.57 5.13 2.71
C ILE A 240 -20.57 4.03 2.37
N GLU A 241 -21.86 4.38 2.30
CA GLU A 241 -22.92 3.46 1.92
C GLU A 241 -23.12 3.36 0.40
N LYS A 242 -22.94 4.49 -0.31
CA LYS A 242 -23.13 4.57 -1.76
C LYS A 242 -22.18 3.61 -2.49
N SER A 243 -22.74 2.66 -3.22
CA SER A 243 -22.02 1.84 -4.18
C SER A 243 -21.80 2.63 -5.48
N LEU A 244 -20.77 2.23 -6.24
CA LEU A 244 -20.67 2.64 -7.64
C LEU A 244 -21.73 1.86 -8.42
N GLU A 245 -22.95 2.37 -8.50
CA GLU A 245 -23.98 1.77 -9.35
C GLU A 245 -23.55 1.78 -10.83
N GLY A 246 -23.59 0.59 -11.43
CA GLY A 246 -23.73 0.31 -12.86
C GLY A 246 -23.05 1.22 -13.88
N GLY A 247 -21.90 0.78 -14.40
CA GLY A 247 -21.49 0.94 -15.79
C GLY A 247 -21.19 2.37 -16.27
N PHE A 248 -20.06 2.53 -16.96
CA PHE A 248 -19.75 3.73 -17.72
C PHE A 248 -20.79 3.90 -18.84
N ARG A 249 -21.90 4.60 -18.57
CA ARG A 249 -22.82 5.08 -19.62
C ARG A 249 -22.04 6.08 -20.46
N ARG A 250 -21.46 5.60 -21.57
CA ARG A 250 -20.97 6.48 -22.65
C ARG A 250 -22.14 7.35 -23.07
N SER A 251 -22.08 8.66 -22.80
CA SER A 251 -23.06 9.59 -23.36
C SER A 251 -22.80 9.65 -24.87
N VAL A 252 -23.55 8.87 -25.65
CA VAL A 252 -23.63 9.08 -27.08
C VAL A 252 -24.38 10.39 -27.28
N ARG A 253 -23.65 11.48 -27.55
CA ARG A 253 -24.24 12.72 -28.05
C ARG A 253 -24.85 12.40 -29.42
N LYS A 254 -26.18 12.23 -29.48
CA LYS A 254 -26.92 12.26 -30.75
C LYS A 254 -26.83 13.68 -31.31
N ASN A 255 -25.99 13.89 -32.32
CA ASN A 255 -26.05 15.08 -33.15
C ASN A 255 -27.39 15.08 -33.90
N ARG A 256 -28.31 15.97 -33.51
CA ARG A 256 -29.47 16.31 -34.34
C ARG A 256 -28.97 17.20 -35.48
N HIS A 257 -28.90 16.66 -36.68
CA HIS A 257 -28.90 17.48 -37.90
C HIS A 257 -30.28 18.13 -38.03
N ARG A 258 -30.30 19.46 -38.09
CA ARG A 258 -31.44 20.23 -38.60
C ARG A 258 -31.36 20.20 -40.13
N LYS A 259 -32.44 19.71 -40.77
CA LYS A 259 -32.79 20.10 -42.13
C LYS A 259 -33.42 21.49 -42.09
#